data_AF-A0A2T0N2U5-F1
#
_entry.id   AF-A0A2T0N2U5-F1
#
_cell.length_a   1.000
_cell.length_b   1.000
_cell.length_c   1.000
_cell.angle_alpha   90.00
_cell.angle_beta   90.00
_cell.angle_gamma   90.00
#
_symmetry.space_group_name_H-M   'P 1'
#
loop_
_entity.id
_entity.type
_entity.pdbx_description
1 polymer ?
#
loop_
_entity_poly.entity_id
_entity_poly.type
_entity_poly.pdbx_seq_one_letter_code
_entity_poly.pdbx_strand_id
1 'polypeptide(L)'
;MSGPLWVAWRGQRAQAAAIAGLLLLYGAAATIERLEPDLSGRTFQLAGLLAGAICLIWGAPLIAREFEAGTHQLAWTQSLSRGRWLAAVLAVAAAGALTATAVLTLMLTWALPDAGGDPMAWPYYESHGPLPFGRSLFALALGVALGAVTRHTRVAMPLSVLLTGTSQLAGRALRDGSGLPFWTMQWTETAVYLALALSLTGVAYLAIRHRV
;
A
#
# COMPACT_ATOMS: atom_id res chain seq x y z
N MET A 1 -14.16 13.53 15.35
CA MET A 1 -14.12 12.11 14.92
C MET A 1 -15.37 11.42 15.45
N SER A 2 -16.16 10.75 14.60
CA SER A 2 -17.29 9.93 15.06
C SER A 2 -16.79 8.68 15.80
N GLY A 3 -17.61 8.11 16.69
CA GLY A 3 -17.27 6.89 17.46
C GLY A 3 -16.60 5.76 16.64
N PRO A 4 -17.13 5.33 15.48
CA PRO A 4 -16.51 4.27 14.67
C PRO A 4 -15.13 4.63 14.09
N LEU A 5 -14.90 5.89 13.70
CA LEU A 5 -13.60 6.33 13.19
C LEU A 5 -12.52 6.33 14.27
N TRP A 6 -12.90 6.66 15.50
CA TRP A 6 -11.97 6.64 16.64
C TRP A 6 -11.53 5.23 17.00
N VAL A 7 -12.46 4.25 17.00
CA VAL A 7 -12.13 2.85 17.25
C VAL A 7 -11.21 2.30 16.15
N ALA A 8 -11.52 2.59 14.88
CA ALA A 8 -10.67 2.20 13.75
C ALA A 8 -9.25 2.77 13.86
N TRP A 9 -9.12 4.06 14.19
CA TRP A 9 -7.82 4.70 14.41
C TRP A 9 -7.01 4.04 15.53
N ARG A 10 -7.65 3.74 16.67
CA ARG A 10 -6.98 3.14 17.83
C ARG A 10 -6.37 1.78 17.50
N GLY A 11 -7.01 0.99 16.65
CA GLY A 11 -6.48 -0.30 16.18
C GLY A 11 -5.25 -0.17 15.28
N GLN A 12 -5.19 0.91 14.50
CA GLN A 12 -4.19 1.12 13.45
C GLN A 12 -2.98 1.95 13.89
N ARG A 13 -3.02 2.64 15.04
CA ARG A 13 -1.96 3.56 15.51
C ARG A 13 -0.55 2.96 15.54
N ALA A 14 -0.42 1.67 15.88
CA ALA A 14 0.88 1.00 15.94
C ALA A 14 1.45 0.75 14.55
N GLN A 15 0.60 0.41 13.58
CA GLN A 15 0.99 0.25 12.18
C GLN A 15 1.35 1.61 11.58
N ALA A 16 0.58 2.66 11.87
CA ALA A 16 0.88 4.02 11.45
C ALA A 16 2.25 4.48 11.99
N ALA A 17 2.56 4.19 13.27
CA ALA A 17 3.87 4.49 13.85
C ALA A 17 5.02 3.70 13.18
N ALA A 18 4.81 2.42 12.89
CA ALA A 18 5.80 1.60 12.18
C ALA A 18 6.08 2.13 10.77
N ILE A 19 5.03 2.54 10.04
CA ILE A 19 5.14 3.16 8.71
C ILE A 19 5.88 4.49 8.80
N ALA A 20 5.54 5.34 9.77
CA ALA A 20 6.26 6.59 9.99
C ALA A 20 7.75 6.34 10.28
N GLY A 21 8.06 5.35 11.10
CA GLY A 21 9.45 4.93 11.36
C GLY A 21 10.18 4.47 10.09
N LEU A 22 9.53 3.65 9.25
CA LEU A 22 10.10 3.21 7.98
C LEU A 22 10.31 4.38 7.00
N LEU A 23 9.37 5.30 6.92
CA LEU A 23 9.50 6.52 6.09
C LEU A 23 10.66 7.39 6.57
N LEU A 24 10.82 7.55 7.89
CA LEU A 24 11.94 8.30 8.47
C LEU A 24 13.29 7.64 8.20
N LEU A 25 13.38 6.31 8.39
CA LEU A 25 14.60 5.54 8.12
C LEU A 25 14.98 5.63 6.64
N TYR A 26 14.00 5.41 5.76
CA TYR A 26 14.22 5.51 4.31
C TYR A 26 14.59 6.94 3.90
N GLY A 27 13.94 7.95 4.49
CA GLY A 27 14.24 9.35 4.26
C GLY A 27 15.65 9.74 4.66
N ALA A 28 16.11 9.26 5.82
CA ALA A 28 17.48 9.46 6.26
C ALA A 28 18.45 8.83 5.25
N ALA A 29 18.21 7.59 4.83
CA ALA A 29 19.04 6.92 3.82
C ALA A 29 19.07 7.68 2.48
N ALA A 30 17.91 8.13 1.99
CA ALA A 30 17.80 8.89 0.75
C ALA A 30 18.48 10.26 0.84
N THR A 31 18.43 10.90 2.01
CA THR A 31 19.11 12.19 2.27
C THR A 31 20.62 11.99 2.29
N ILE A 32 21.11 10.92 2.92
CA ILE A 32 22.54 10.59 2.96
C ILE A 32 23.06 10.33 1.55
N GLU A 33 22.39 9.49 0.75
CA GLU A 33 22.78 9.25 -0.65
C GLU A 33 22.72 10.51 -1.53
N ARG A 34 21.81 11.44 -1.22
CA ARG A 34 21.75 12.73 -1.93
C ARG A 34 22.94 13.64 -1.59
N LEU A 35 23.44 13.60 -0.36
CA LEU A 35 24.57 14.41 0.11
C LEU A 35 25.92 13.78 -0.24
N GLU A 36 25.98 12.45 -0.36
CA GLU A 36 27.17 11.66 -0.71
C GLU A 36 26.91 10.82 -1.97
N PRO A 37 27.06 11.41 -3.18
CA PRO A 37 26.71 10.75 -4.44
C PRO A 37 27.58 9.51 -4.76
N ASP A 38 28.71 9.35 -4.09
CA ASP A 38 29.62 8.20 -4.24
C ASP A 38 29.07 6.92 -3.59
N LEU A 39 27.96 7.01 -2.84
CA LEU A 39 27.27 5.85 -2.29
C LEU A 39 26.57 5.03 -3.38
N SER A 40 26.37 3.74 -3.11
CA SER A 40 25.96 2.71 -4.08
C SER A 40 24.62 2.91 -4.81
N GLY A 41 23.86 3.99 -4.56
CA GLY A 41 22.56 4.28 -5.17
C GLY A 41 21.48 3.20 -4.92
N ARG A 42 21.72 2.31 -3.95
CA ARG A 42 20.86 1.16 -3.67
C ARG A 42 19.54 1.60 -3.07
N THR A 43 19.50 2.70 -2.33
CA THR A 43 18.26 3.24 -1.76
C THR A 43 17.27 3.60 -2.89
N PHE A 44 17.76 4.17 -3.99
CA PHE A 44 16.94 4.49 -5.16
C PHE A 44 16.43 3.26 -5.92
N GLN A 45 17.15 2.14 -5.90
CA GLN A 45 16.65 0.89 -6.51
C GLN A 45 15.46 0.30 -5.72
N LEU A 46 15.44 0.52 -4.40
CA LEU A 46 14.37 0.08 -3.52
C LEU A 46 13.12 0.98 -3.60
N ALA A 47 13.26 2.23 -4.06
CA ALA A 47 12.18 3.20 -4.22
C ALA A 47 10.93 2.59 -4.88
N GLY A 48 11.12 1.83 -5.97
CA GLY A 48 10.03 1.23 -6.71
C GLY A 48 9.36 0.01 -6.09
N LEU A 49 9.92 -0.51 -4.99
CA LEU A 49 9.31 -1.58 -4.20
C LEU A 49 8.59 -1.03 -2.95
N LEU A 50 8.93 0.18 -2.52
CA LEU A 50 8.53 0.71 -1.21
C LEU A 50 7.08 1.15 -1.13
N ALA A 51 6.51 1.75 -2.19
CA ALA A 51 5.11 2.20 -2.19
C ALA A 51 4.16 1.03 -1.87
N GLY A 52 4.36 -0.11 -2.55
CA GLY A 52 3.61 -1.34 -2.28
C GLY A 52 3.97 -1.99 -0.93
N ALA A 53 5.27 -2.07 -0.59
CA ALA A 53 5.73 -2.75 0.62
C ALA A 53 5.27 -2.08 1.92
N ILE A 54 5.23 -0.74 1.96
CA ILE A 54 4.80 0.02 3.14
C ILE A 54 3.31 -0.23 3.43
N CYS A 55 2.48 -0.30 2.39
CA CYS A 55 1.04 -0.52 2.54
C CYS A 55 0.69 -1.98 2.85
N LEU A 56 1.60 -2.90 2.55
CA LEU A 56 1.45 -4.32 2.85
C LEU A 56 1.50 -4.63 4.36
N ILE A 57 2.36 -3.90 5.07
CA ILE A 57 2.51 -3.96 6.54
C ILE A 57 1.22 -3.48 7.23
N TRP A 58 0.40 -2.70 6.51
CA TRP A 58 -0.89 -2.21 6.98
C TRP A 58 -2.03 -3.19 6.68
N GLY A 59 -2.18 -3.62 5.41
CA GLY A 59 -3.41 -4.28 4.94
C GLY A 59 -3.66 -5.68 5.50
N ALA A 60 -2.64 -6.56 5.48
CA ALA A 60 -2.80 -7.96 5.88
C ALA A 60 -3.23 -8.14 7.36
N PRO A 61 -2.55 -7.52 8.33
CA PRO A 61 -2.95 -7.61 9.73
C PRO A 61 -4.24 -6.85 10.07
N LEU A 62 -4.71 -5.93 9.21
CA LEU A 62 -5.84 -5.04 9.50
C LEU A 62 -7.11 -5.81 9.86
N ILE A 63 -7.43 -6.83 9.07
CA ILE A 63 -8.63 -7.66 9.27
C ILE A 63 -8.28 -8.99 9.93
N ALA A 64 -7.13 -9.58 9.60
CA ALA A 64 -6.73 -10.87 10.18
C ALA A 64 -6.60 -10.80 11.70
N ARG A 65 -5.98 -9.75 12.25
CA ARG A 65 -5.81 -9.60 13.71
C ARG A 65 -7.13 -9.39 14.44
N GLU A 66 -8.09 -8.72 13.81
CA GLU A 66 -9.43 -8.52 14.37
C GLU A 66 -10.20 -9.85 14.46
N PHE A 67 -9.95 -10.77 13.52
CA PHE A 67 -10.47 -12.14 13.59
C PHE A 67 -9.74 -12.97 14.64
N GLU A 68 -8.41 -12.94 14.67
CA GLU A 68 -7.58 -13.67 15.64
C GLU A 68 -7.88 -13.25 17.09
N ALA A 69 -8.10 -11.96 17.35
CA ALA A 69 -8.38 -11.42 18.68
C ALA A 69 -9.87 -11.44 19.07
N GLY A 70 -10.78 -11.80 18.16
CA GLY A 70 -12.23 -11.78 18.40
C GLY A 70 -12.83 -10.39 18.62
N THR A 71 -12.06 -9.31 18.45
CA THR A 71 -12.45 -7.92 18.74
C THR A 71 -13.59 -7.42 17.85
N HIS A 72 -13.76 -8.02 16.67
CA HIS A 72 -14.88 -7.73 15.77
C HIS A 72 -16.26 -8.00 16.41
N GLN A 73 -16.37 -8.93 17.37
CA GLN A 73 -17.63 -9.28 18.03
C GLN A 73 -18.14 -8.14 18.93
N LEU A 74 -17.23 -7.48 19.66
CA LEU A 74 -17.53 -6.31 20.49
C LEU A 74 -17.98 -5.11 19.65
N ALA A 75 -17.43 -4.95 18.45
CA ALA A 75 -17.85 -3.86 17.55
C ALA A 75 -19.28 -4.07 17.02
N TRP A 76 -19.67 -5.32 16.76
CA TRP A 76 -21.00 -5.63 16.22
C TRP A 76 -22.11 -5.62 17.26
N THR A 77 -21.81 -5.77 18.55
CA THR A 77 -22.81 -5.61 19.62
C THR A 77 -23.13 -4.15 19.93
N GLN A 78 -22.30 -3.19 19.48
CA GLN A 78 -22.46 -1.75 19.72
C GLN A 78 -23.18 -1.00 18.58
N SER A 79 -24.19 -1.63 17.97
CA SER A 79 -25.11 -1.01 16.98
C SER A 79 -24.48 -0.56 15.64
N LEU A 80 -23.23 -0.92 15.36
CA LEU A 80 -22.59 -0.67 14.05
C LEU A 80 -22.86 -1.83 13.09
N SER A 81 -23.50 -1.53 11.96
CA SER A 81 -23.65 -2.54 10.90
C SER A 81 -22.28 -2.93 10.33
N ARG A 82 -22.14 -4.20 9.94
CA ARG A 82 -20.88 -4.79 9.44
C ARG A 82 -20.25 -3.96 8.30
N GLY A 83 -21.09 -3.46 7.39
CA GLY A 83 -20.66 -2.61 6.28
C GLY A 83 -20.14 -1.23 6.73
N ARG A 84 -20.81 -0.58 7.70
CA ARG A 84 -20.35 0.72 8.23
C ARG A 84 -19.04 0.57 9.00
N TRP A 85 -18.89 -0.51 9.77
CA TRP A 85 -17.63 -0.83 10.44
C TRP A 85 -16.49 -1.04 9.43
N LEU A 86 -16.70 -1.90 8.42
CA LEU A 86 -15.66 -2.16 7.42
C LEU A 86 -15.30 -0.89 6.64
N ALA A 87 -16.30 -0.10 6.23
CA ALA A 87 -16.08 1.15 5.53
C ALA A 87 -15.25 2.14 6.37
N ALA A 88 -15.51 2.26 7.67
CA ALA A 88 -14.73 3.12 8.56
C ALA A 88 -13.27 2.64 8.70
N VAL A 89 -13.07 1.33 8.88
CA VAL A 89 -11.72 0.74 9.00
C VAL A 89 -10.92 0.95 7.71
N LEU A 90 -11.52 0.68 6.56
CA LEU A 90 -10.89 0.84 5.26
C LEU A 90 -10.66 2.31 4.91
N ALA A 91 -11.55 3.22 5.28
CA ALA A 91 -11.37 4.65 5.03
C ALA A 91 -10.15 5.19 5.79
N VAL A 92 -9.98 4.82 7.06
CA VAL A 92 -8.81 5.21 7.85
C VAL A 92 -7.52 4.63 7.25
N ALA A 93 -7.54 3.34 6.88
CA ALA A 93 -6.38 2.69 6.31
C ALA A 93 -6.01 3.26 4.92
N ALA A 94 -6.99 3.53 4.07
CA ALA A 94 -6.78 4.13 2.75
C ALA A 94 -6.26 5.57 2.86
N ALA A 95 -6.84 6.39 3.74
CA ALA A 95 -6.36 7.76 3.98
C ALA A 95 -4.90 7.76 4.45
N GLY A 96 -4.56 6.86 5.37
CA GLY A 96 -3.21 6.70 5.85
C GLY A 96 -2.23 6.19 4.79
N ALA A 97 -2.63 5.21 3.98
CA ALA A 97 -1.83 4.69 2.87
C ALA A 97 -1.55 5.77 1.83
N LEU A 98 -2.56 6.55 1.44
CA LEU A 98 -2.41 7.69 0.54
C LEU A 98 -1.49 8.76 1.11
N THR A 99 -1.62 9.06 2.41
CA THR A 99 -0.74 10.03 3.10
C THR A 99 0.71 9.55 3.11
N ALA A 100 0.96 8.29 3.48
CA ALA A 100 2.30 7.70 3.47
C ALA A 100 2.90 7.70 2.05
N THR A 101 2.07 7.39 1.05
CA THR A 101 2.49 7.41 -0.36
C THR A 101 2.82 8.81 -0.84
N ALA A 102 2.03 9.82 -0.47
CA ALA A 102 2.30 11.21 -0.81
C ALA A 102 3.61 11.70 -0.19
N VAL A 103 3.84 11.38 1.09
CA VAL A 103 5.11 11.69 1.78
C VAL A 103 6.28 11.02 1.08
N LEU A 104 6.19 9.71 0.82
CA LEU A 104 7.24 8.96 0.12
C LEU A 104 7.52 9.55 -1.27
N THR A 105 6.47 9.83 -2.05
CA THR A 105 6.57 10.39 -3.40
C THR A 105 7.27 11.74 -3.34
N LEU A 106 6.86 12.64 -2.44
CA LEU A 106 7.48 13.96 -2.28
C LEU A 106 8.96 13.84 -1.88
N MET A 107 9.29 12.94 -0.97
CA MET A 107 10.67 12.68 -0.55
C MET A 107 11.51 12.14 -1.71
N LEU A 108 10.98 11.22 -2.50
CA LEU A 108 11.66 10.64 -3.66
C LEU A 108 11.84 11.66 -4.78
N THR A 109 10.83 12.46 -5.11
CA THR A 109 10.94 13.54 -6.11
C THR A 109 12.02 14.56 -5.72
N TRP A 110 12.20 14.80 -4.43
CA TRP A 110 13.27 15.67 -3.94
C TRP A 110 14.65 15.01 -3.95
N ALA A 111 14.73 13.72 -3.59
CA ALA A 111 16.00 13.00 -3.42
C ALA A 111 16.58 12.45 -4.73
N LEU A 112 15.73 11.99 -5.66
CA LEU A 112 16.19 11.40 -6.92
C LEU A 112 16.67 12.49 -7.90
N PRO A 113 17.73 12.23 -8.67
CA PRO A 113 18.09 13.09 -9.78
C PRO A 113 17.01 13.05 -10.87
N ASP A 114 17.01 14.07 -11.73
CA ASP A 114 16.18 14.10 -12.93
C ASP A 114 16.40 12.85 -13.77
N ALA A 115 15.39 12.45 -14.55
CA ALA A 115 15.36 11.21 -15.32
C ALA A 115 16.51 11.02 -16.34
N GLY A 116 17.40 12.02 -16.51
CA GLY A 116 18.55 11.92 -17.42
C GLY A 116 18.15 11.72 -18.89
N GLY A 117 16.91 12.06 -19.24
CA GLY A 117 16.32 11.82 -20.57
C GLY A 117 15.51 10.51 -20.70
N ASP A 118 15.57 9.61 -19.72
CA ASP A 118 14.80 8.36 -19.71
C ASP A 118 13.81 8.31 -18.52
N PRO A 119 12.59 8.84 -18.67
CA PRO A 119 11.56 8.77 -17.63
C PRO A 119 11.01 7.34 -17.43
N MET A 120 11.39 6.38 -18.26
CA MET A 120 11.02 4.97 -18.11
C MET A 120 11.97 4.22 -17.18
N ALA A 121 13.13 4.81 -16.84
CA ALA A 121 14.10 4.24 -15.93
C ALA A 121 13.47 3.91 -14.57
N TRP A 122 13.78 2.72 -14.06
CA TRP A 122 13.11 2.10 -12.91
C TRP A 122 12.96 2.99 -11.67
N PRO A 123 14.00 3.67 -11.15
CA PRO A 123 13.83 4.50 -9.95
C PRO A 123 12.89 5.68 -10.19
N TYR A 124 12.98 6.31 -11.36
CA TYR A 124 12.19 7.50 -11.70
C TYR A 124 10.73 7.14 -11.95
N TYR A 125 10.47 6.13 -12.78
CA TYR A 125 9.11 5.76 -13.16
C TYR A 125 8.27 5.35 -11.94
N GLU A 126 8.89 4.61 -11.01
CA GLU A 126 8.19 4.07 -9.85
C GLU A 126 7.97 5.09 -8.73
N SER A 127 8.67 6.23 -8.77
CA SER A 127 8.54 7.29 -7.76
C SER A 127 7.75 8.51 -8.22
N HIS A 128 7.30 8.55 -9.48
CA HIS A 128 6.64 9.70 -10.07
C HIS A 128 5.23 9.38 -10.57
N GLY A 129 4.44 10.43 -10.73
CA GLY A 129 3.10 10.32 -11.30
C GLY A 129 2.08 9.67 -10.35
N PRO A 130 0.94 9.19 -10.89
CA PRO A 130 -0.14 8.62 -10.11
C PRO A 130 0.07 7.15 -9.71
N LEU A 131 1.01 6.45 -10.33
CA LEU A 131 1.23 5.01 -10.13
C LEU A 131 1.53 4.60 -8.67
N PRO A 132 2.36 5.32 -7.89
CA PRO A 132 2.62 4.96 -6.49
C PRO A 132 1.32 4.83 -5.69
N PHE A 133 0.34 5.72 -5.93
CA PHE A 133 -0.95 5.71 -5.26
C PHE A 133 -1.79 4.50 -5.64
N GLY A 134 -1.82 4.13 -6.93
CA GLY A 134 -2.48 2.92 -7.41
C GLY A 134 -1.93 1.67 -6.74
N ARG A 135 -0.60 1.52 -6.71
CA ARG A 135 0.08 0.35 -6.10
C ARG A 135 -0.13 0.27 -4.60
N SER A 136 -0.09 1.40 -3.90
CA SER A 136 -0.36 1.47 -2.45
C SER A 136 -1.78 1.03 -2.11
N LEU A 137 -2.78 1.52 -2.84
CA LEU A 137 -4.18 1.12 -2.65
C LEU A 137 -4.40 -0.36 -3.02
N PHE A 138 -3.77 -0.84 -4.08
CA PHE A 138 -3.79 -2.25 -4.44
C PHE A 138 -3.18 -3.14 -3.35
N ALA A 139 -1.98 -2.82 -2.86
CA ALA A 139 -1.31 -3.58 -1.81
C ALA A 139 -2.12 -3.61 -0.50
N LEU A 140 -2.73 -2.47 -0.15
CA LEU A 140 -3.65 -2.38 0.99
C LEU A 140 -4.86 -3.30 0.80
N ALA A 141 -5.56 -3.18 -0.33
CA ALA A 141 -6.76 -3.95 -0.62
C ALA A 141 -6.47 -5.46 -0.73
N LEU A 142 -5.34 -5.83 -1.30
CA LEU A 142 -4.86 -7.21 -1.39
C LEU A 142 -4.61 -7.80 0.00
N GLY A 143 -3.90 -7.07 0.86
CA GLY A 143 -3.68 -7.48 2.24
C GLY A 143 -4.98 -7.66 3.00
N VAL A 144 -5.91 -6.70 2.87
CA VAL A 144 -7.24 -6.79 3.48
C VAL A 144 -8.02 -8.00 2.98
N ALA A 145 -8.05 -8.24 1.68
CA ALA A 145 -8.76 -9.37 1.08
C ALA A 145 -8.18 -10.71 1.54
N LEU A 146 -6.85 -10.86 1.52
CA LEU A 146 -6.19 -12.06 2.01
C LEU A 146 -6.38 -12.23 3.51
N GLY A 147 -6.34 -11.17 4.31
CA GLY A 147 -6.63 -11.20 5.73
C GLY A 147 -8.07 -11.62 6.03
N ALA A 148 -9.04 -11.15 5.25
CA ALA A 148 -10.44 -11.52 5.36
C ALA A 148 -10.70 -12.98 4.98
N VAL A 149 -10.05 -13.47 3.91
CA VAL A 149 -10.21 -14.84 3.40
C VAL A 149 -9.48 -15.85 4.28
N THR A 150 -8.24 -15.58 4.66
CA THR A 150 -7.39 -16.52 5.40
C THR A 150 -7.62 -16.46 6.91
N ARG A 151 -8.02 -15.30 7.46
CA ARG A 151 -8.18 -15.02 8.91
C ARG A 151 -6.94 -15.24 9.77
N HIS A 152 -5.78 -15.43 9.14
CA HIS A 152 -4.52 -15.70 9.83
C HIS A 152 -3.44 -14.77 9.30
N THR A 153 -2.93 -13.91 10.17
CA THR A 153 -1.91 -12.91 9.82
C THR A 153 -0.65 -13.60 9.27
N ARG A 154 -0.31 -14.77 9.83
CA ARG A 154 0.85 -15.59 9.43
C ARG A 154 0.80 -16.07 7.97
N VAL A 155 -0.41 -16.23 7.40
CA VAL A 155 -0.61 -16.66 6.02
C VAL A 155 -0.86 -15.47 5.11
N ALA A 156 -1.71 -14.53 5.53
CA ALA A 156 -2.06 -13.35 4.74
C ALA A 156 -0.83 -12.51 4.39
N MET A 157 0.07 -12.30 5.36
CA MET A 157 1.21 -11.40 5.19
C MET A 157 2.21 -11.88 4.12
N PRO A 158 2.78 -13.09 4.16
CA PRO A 158 3.69 -13.55 3.11
C PRO A 158 3.02 -13.65 1.74
N LEU A 159 1.76 -14.08 1.67
CA LEU A 159 1.02 -14.10 0.40
C LEU A 159 0.86 -12.70 -0.20
N SER A 160 0.57 -11.71 0.63
CA SER A 160 0.46 -10.31 0.18
C SER A 160 1.80 -9.84 -0.39
N VAL A 161 2.93 -10.14 0.29
CA VAL A 161 4.27 -9.76 -0.17
C VAL A 161 4.54 -10.35 -1.55
N LEU A 162 4.33 -11.66 -1.67
CA LEU A 162 4.58 -12.41 -2.90
C LEU A 162 3.76 -11.85 -4.06
N LEU A 163 2.45 -11.70 -3.87
CA LEU A 163 1.53 -11.27 -4.93
C LEU A 163 1.77 -9.80 -5.34
N THR A 164 2.07 -8.93 -4.38
CA THR A 164 2.45 -7.55 -4.68
C THR A 164 3.76 -7.54 -5.46
N GLY A 165 4.80 -8.23 -4.97
CA GLY A 165 6.08 -8.34 -5.66
C GLY A 165 5.94 -8.86 -7.09
N THR A 166 5.14 -9.91 -7.30
CA THR A 166 4.88 -10.46 -8.64
C THR A 166 4.15 -9.46 -9.54
N SER A 167 3.19 -8.70 -9.01
CA SER A 167 2.48 -7.68 -9.81
C SER A 167 3.44 -6.57 -10.29
N GLN A 168 4.42 -6.21 -9.46
CA GLN A 168 5.43 -5.19 -9.79
C GLN A 168 6.39 -5.69 -10.87
N LEU A 169 6.85 -6.93 -10.75
CA LEU A 169 7.71 -7.56 -11.76
C LEU A 169 6.96 -7.75 -13.09
N ALA A 170 5.68 -8.13 -13.04
CA ALA A 170 4.84 -8.24 -14.22
C ALA A 170 4.61 -6.89 -14.90
N GLY A 171 4.32 -5.84 -14.12
CA GLY A 171 4.19 -4.47 -14.64
C GLY A 171 5.46 -4.00 -15.35
N ARG A 172 6.63 -4.29 -14.77
CA ARG A 172 7.93 -4.01 -15.40
C ARG A 172 8.10 -4.73 -16.73
N ALA A 173 7.85 -6.04 -16.77
CA ALA A 173 8.00 -6.83 -17.99
C ALA A 173 7.04 -6.37 -19.10
N LEU A 174 5.81 -5.98 -18.74
CA LEU A 174 4.84 -5.43 -19.70
C LEU A 174 5.26 -4.07 -20.25
N ARG A 175 5.91 -3.25 -19.42
CA ARG A 175 6.39 -1.92 -19.79
C ARG A 175 7.47 -1.98 -20.86
N ASP A 176 8.44 -2.86 -20.67
CA ASP A 176 9.61 -3.02 -21.56
C ASP A 176 9.20 -3.35 -23.01
N GLY A 177 8.03 -3.98 -23.22
CA GLY A 177 7.50 -4.30 -24.55
C GLY A 177 6.38 -3.40 -25.07
N SER A 178 5.91 -2.43 -24.29
CA SER A 178 4.67 -1.70 -24.62
C SER A 178 4.86 -0.62 -25.69
N GLY A 179 6.03 0.01 -25.77
CA GLY A 179 6.28 1.18 -26.62
C GLY A 179 5.41 2.40 -26.29
N LEU A 180 4.67 2.38 -25.18
CA LEU A 180 3.78 3.45 -24.77
C LEU A 180 4.59 4.61 -24.13
N PRO A 181 4.18 5.86 -24.35
CA PRO A 181 4.82 6.99 -23.70
C PRO A 181 4.55 6.97 -22.19
N PHE A 182 5.46 7.58 -21.43
CA PHE A 182 5.45 7.63 -19.96
C PHE A 182 4.06 7.88 -19.36
N TRP A 183 3.40 8.98 -19.74
CA TRP A 183 2.12 9.37 -19.15
C TRP A 183 0.98 8.40 -19.46
N THR A 184 0.95 7.83 -20.66
CA THR A 184 -0.06 6.83 -21.03
C THR A 184 0.14 5.57 -20.22
N MET A 185 1.38 5.11 -20.05
CA MET A 185 1.69 3.93 -19.24
C MET A 185 1.36 4.16 -17.76
N GLN A 186 1.73 5.32 -17.21
CA GLN A 186 1.43 5.71 -15.83
C GLN A 186 -0.06 5.65 -15.51
N TRP A 187 -0.91 6.26 -16.36
CA TRP A 187 -2.36 6.21 -16.17
C TRP A 187 -2.94 4.81 -16.36
N THR A 188 -2.43 4.06 -17.33
CA THR A 188 -2.90 2.68 -17.61
C THR A 188 -2.60 1.75 -16.44
N GLU A 189 -1.36 1.70 -15.96
CA GLU A 189 -1.00 0.89 -14.79
C GLU A 189 -1.79 1.34 -13.55
N THR A 190 -1.92 2.65 -13.32
CA THR A 190 -2.71 3.18 -12.19
C THR A 190 -4.16 2.69 -12.27
N ALA A 191 -4.80 2.79 -13.43
CA ALA A 191 -6.18 2.36 -13.62
C ALA A 191 -6.35 0.86 -13.35
N VAL A 192 -5.40 0.04 -13.82
CA VAL A 192 -5.38 -1.41 -13.54
C VAL A 192 -5.29 -1.68 -12.04
N TYR A 193 -4.37 -1.03 -11.33
CA TYR A 193 -4.22 -1.21 -9.89
C TYR A 193 -5.45 -0.74 -9.10
N LEU A 194 -6.07 0.37 -9.51
CA LEU A 194 -7.31 0.86 -8.88
C LEU A 194 -8.48 -0.11 -9.12
N ALA A 195 -8.63 -0.65 -10.33
CA ALA A 195 -9.65 -1.65 -10.63
C ALA A 195 -9.46 -2.94 -9.81
N LEU A 196 -8.20 -3.40 -9.67
CA LEU A 196 -7.85 -4.53 -8.82
C LEU A 196 -8.15 -4.23 -7.34
N ALA A 197 -7.79 -3.04 -6.86
CA ALA A 197 -8.06 -2.62 -5.48
C ALA A 197 -9.56 -2.60 -5.15
N LEU A 198 -10.39 -2.08 -6.06
CA LEU A 198 -11.86 -2.10 -5.92
C LEU A 198 -12.41 -3.52 -5.90
N SER A 199 -11.92 -4.38 -6.81
CA SER A 199 -12.33 -5.79 -6.88
C SER A 199 -11.98 -6.54 -5.59
N LEU A 200 -10.75 -6.36 -5.09
CA LEU A 200 -10.27 -6.97 -3.84
C LEU A 200 -11.03 -6.46 -2.61
N THR A 201 -11.40 -5.18 -2.59
CA THR A 201 -12.26 -4.61 -1.55
C THR A 201 -13.63 -5.28 -1.55
N GLY A 202 -14.21 -5.54 -2.74
CA GLY A 202 -15.42 -6.34 -2.89
C GLY A 202 -15.28 -7.76 -2.36
N VAL A 203 -14.17 -8.44 -2.70
CA VAL A 203 -13.84 -9.78 -2.17
C VAL A 203 -13.76 -9.77 -0.65
N ALA A 204 -13.08 -8.80 -0.05
CA ALA A 204 -12.99 -8.66 1.40
C ALA A 204 -14.37 -8.49 2.05
N TYR A 205 -15.21 -7.62 1.48
CA TYR A 205 -16.58 -7.42 1.96
C TYR A 205 -17.42 -8.70 1.89
N LEU A 206 -17.36 -9.42 0.76
CA LEU A 206 -18.07 -10.68 0.59
C LEU A 206 -17.57 -11.76 1.55
N ALA A 207 -16.26 -11.88 1.72
CA ALA A 207 -15.65 -12.83 2.66
C ALA A 207 -16.11 -12.60 4.10
N ILE A 208 -16.20 -11.33 4.53
CA ILE A 208 -16.70 -10.96 5.85
C ILE A 208 -18.20 -11.23 5.97
N ARG A 209 -18.98 -10.97 4.91
CA ARG A 209 -20.44 -11.17 4.91
C ARG A 209 -20.86 -12.63 4.97
N HIS A 210 -20.21 -13.51 4.20
CA HIS A 210 -20.67 -14.89 4.02
C HIS A 210 -20.27 -15.85 5.14
N ARG A 211 -19.29 -15.48 5.97
CA ARG A 211 -18.63 -16.42 6.88
C ARG A 211 -18.86 -16.06 8.36
N VAL A 212 -19.88 -15.24 8.65
CA VAL A 212 -20.33 -14.74 9.97
C VAL A 212 -21.85 -14.60 10.00
#